data_AF-A0AAW9ZE90-F1
#
_entry.id   AF-A0AAW9ZE90-F1
#
_cell.length_a   1.000
_cell.length_b   1.000
_cell.length_c   1.000
_cell.angle_alpha   90.00
_cell.angle_beta   90.00
_cell.angle_gamma   90.00
#
_symmetry.space_group_name_H-M   'P 1'
#
loop_
_entity.id
_entity.type
_entity.pdbx_description
1 polymer ?
#
loop_
_entity_poly.entity_id
_entity_poly.type
_entity_poly.pdbx_seq_one_letter_code
_entity_poly.pdbx_strand_id
1 'polypeptide(L)'
;MSNNRIVTSPSERVQALSDSFKDVLSLGQRYVDLLDQLAQTKDAKNLLSATNKLAKLDLANVFIDFPPHYKAADYYLIFMDRLLKMHGDTAVNVAENELNHEFEATVAAIGSEAVFKFEVDSRGEAAFTEQSQHEPLFYLSLEDKLMQFNNRALVNYFIVYALKQHTDLELRDAVKPLIDFAKYLQKDLDFTIDLGILATANDRRFMLNKPELPLTVIDRLFVATADEDYMLMNLPRNNGAELLLDQGTKLDIAFDPDDYSQEWAFLVKDSDEQISFFDVLLHYDLVREWYLANRSALAVRTDHMEIVDEESQATAEMAEAESPEEASSTESSEDSTSNEEE
;
A
#
# COMPACT_ATOMS: atom_id res chain seq x y z
N MET A 1 10.95 23.02 19.67
CA MET A 1 11.86 23.69 20.64
C MET A 1 11.16 23.80 22.00
N SER A 2 11.30 22.78 22.85
CA SER A 2 10.74 22.78 24.21
C SER A 2 11.53 23.72 25.10
N ASN A 3 10.94 24.87 25.43
CA ASN A 3 11.47 25.77 26.46
C ASN A 3 11.22 25.13 27.84
N ASN A 4 12.16 24.29 28.28
CA ASN A 4 12.14 23.72 29.62
C ASN A 4 12.53 24.83 30.64
N ARG A 5 11.61 25.75 30.93
CA ARG A 5 11.77 26.75 31.99
C ARG A 5 11.79 26.02 33.33
N ILE A 6 12.95 26.00 33.98
CA ILE A 6 13.07 25.53 35.36
C ILE A 6 12.23 26.46 36.24
N VAL A 7 11.10 25.94 36.73
CA VAL A 7 10.12 26.66 37.54
C VAL A 7 10.61 26.69 39.00
N THR A 8 10.97 27.87 39.52
CA THR A 8 11.75 27.99 40.76
C THR A 8 10.97 28.48 41.98
N SER A 9 9.73 28.98 41.81
CA SER A 9 8.87 29.36 42.95
C SER A 9 7.52 28.61 42.99
N PRO A 10 6.90 28.45 44.18
CA PRO A 10 5.57 27.84 44.31
C PRO A 10 4.49 28.53 43.48
N SER A 11 4.51 29.86 43.37
CA SER A 11 3.56 30.64 42.56
C SER A 11 3.73 30.36 41.07
N GLU A 12 4.97 30.26 40.58
CA GLU A 12 5.24 29.88 39.18
C GLU A 12 4.80 28.45 38.89
N ARG A 13 4.92 27.52 39.86
CA ARG A 13 4.42 26.13 39.71
C ARG A 13 2.91 26.07 39.63
N VAL A 14 2.20 26.82 40.47
CA VAL A 14 0.72 26.91 40.41
C VAL A 14 0.27 27.54 39.10
N GLN A 15 0.97 28.56 38.61
CA GLN A 15 0.66 29.18 37.32
C GLN A 15 0.90 28.21 36.15
N ALA A 16 2.05 27.54 36.11
CA ALA A 16 2.37 26.54 35.08
C ALA A 16 1.36 25.39 35.06
N LEU A 17 0.93 24.92 36.23
CA LEU A 17 -0.12 23.92 36.34
C LEU A 17 -1.46 24.45 35.82
N SER A 18 -1.85 25.68 36.20
CA SER A 18 -3.09 26.30 35.72
C SER A 18 -3.11 26.50 34.21
N ASP A 19 -1.97 26.86 33.61
CA ASP A 19 -1.88 27.05 32.17
C ASP A 19 -1.91 25.69 31.45
N SER A 20 -1.25 24.66 31.99
CA SER A 20 -1.37 23.30 31.47
C SER A 20 -2.80 22.77 31.48
N PHE A 21 -3.59 23.04 32.54
CA PHE A 21 -5.01 22.68 32.57
C PHE A 21 -5.82 23.38 31.47
N LYS A 22 -5.56 24.66 31.21
CA LYS A 22 -6.25 25.38 30.11
C LYS A 22 -5.88 24.78 28.76
N ASP A 23 -4.61 24.45 28.56
CA ASP A 23 -4.13 23.84 27.32
C ASP A 23 -4.79 22.48 27.09
N VAL A 24 -4.83 21.63 28.12
CA VAL A 24 -5.47 20.29 28.04
C VAL A 24 -6.98 20.40 27.82
N LEU A 25 -7.67 21.33 28.47
CA LEU A 25 -9.10 21.54 28.23
C LEU A 25 -9.38 22.04 26.80
N SER A 26 -8.54 22.95 26.29
CA SER A 26 -8.66 23.41 24.90
C SER A 26 -8.35 22.30 23.90
N LEU A 27 -7.35 21.46 24.19
CA LEU A 27 -7.00 20.30 23.38
C LEU A 27 -8.13 19.26 23.40
N GLY A 28 -8.72 19.03 24.58
CA GLY A 28 -9.89 18.17 24.76
C GLY A 28 -11.09 18.64 23.96
N GLN A 29 -11.40 19.93 23.99
CA GLN A 29 -12.48 20.48 23.16
C GLN A 29 -12.22 20.25 21.67
N ARG A 30 -10.99 20.55 21.20
CA ARG A 30 -10.61 20.33 19.80
C ARG A 30 -10.70 18.86 19.40
N TYR A 31 -10.29 17.95 20.28
CA TYR A 31 -10.38 16.52 20.07
C TYR A 31 -11.84 16.08 19.90
N VAL A 32 -12.74 16.51 20.80
CA VAL A 32 -14.17 16.22 20.72
C VAL A 32 -14.79 16.79 19.44
N ASP A 33 -14.48 18.04 19.08
CA ASP A 33 -15.01 18.65 17.86
C ASP A 33 -14.62 17.85 16.60
N LEU A 34 -13.38 17.33 16.57
CA LEU A 34 -12.91 16.48 15.48
C LEU A 34 -13.59 15.10 15.47
N LEU A 35 -13.82 14.49 16.64
CA LEU A 35 -14.58 13.24 16.74
C LEU A 35 -16.01 13.42 16.27
N ASP A 36 -16.68 14.50 16.67
CA ASP A 36 -18.04 14.81 16.23
C ASP A 36 -18.08 15.00 14.72
N GLN A 37 -17.09 15.70 14.15
CA GLN A 37 -16.97 15.87 12.71
C GLN A 37 -16.77 14.51 12.00
N LEU A 38 -15.86 13.66 12.48
CA LEU A 38 -15.61 12.31 11.96
C LEU A 38 -16.88 11.45 12.00
N ALA A 39 -17.63 11.50 13.11
CA ALA A 39 -18.79 10.67 13.36
C ALA A 39 -20.07 11.15 12.66
N GLN A 40 -20.21 12.45 12.35
CA GLN A 40 -21.50 13.02 11.94
C GLN A 40 -21.49 13.67 10.56
N THR A 41 -20.32 14.05 10.03
CA THR A 41 -20.25 14.68 8.71
C THR A 41 -20.83 13.78 7.61
N LYS A 42 -21.46 14.42 6.63
CA LYS A 42 -21.92 13.79 5.36
C LYS A 42 -21.07 14.22 4.17
N ASP A 43 -20.07 15.06 4.41
CA ASP A 43 -19.15 15.55 3.39
C ASP A 43 -17.83 14.80 3.52
N ALA A 44 -17.40 14.14 2.44
CA ALA A 44 -16.22 13.30 2.41
C ALA A 44 -14.93 14.11 2.68
N LYS A 45 -14.84 15.36 2.21
CA LYS A 45 -13.65 16.20 2.42
C LYS A 45 -13.51 16.59 3.89
N ASN A 46 -14.62 16.90 4.55
CA ASN A 46 -14.67 17.13 5.99
C ASN A 46 -14.37 15.86 6.79
N LEU A 47 -14.78 14.68 6.30
CA LEU A 47 -14.44 13.39 6.89
C LEU A 47 -12.92 13.19 6.85
N LEU A 48 -12.30 13.28 5.66
CA LEU A 48 -10.86 13.17 5.47
C LEU A 48 -10.08 14.18 6.32
N SER A 49 -10.51 15.45 6.34
CA SER A 49 -9.85 16.49 7.12
C SER A 49 -9.88 16.20 8.62
N ALA A 50 -11.00 15.68 9.14
CA ALA A 50 -11.11 15.31 10.55
C ALA A 50 -10.19 14.13 10.88
N THR A 51 -10.20 13.08 10.06
CA THR A 51 -9.34 11.90 10.23
C THR A 51 -7.86 12.27 10.23
N ASN A 52 -7.40 13.05 9.25
CA ASN A 52 -5.99 13.44 9.16
C ASN A 52 -5.56 14.27 10.40
N LYS A 53 -6.41 15.20 10.85
CA LYS A 53 -6.15 15.99 12.07
C LYS A 53 -6.12 15.13 13.33
N LEU A 54 -7.00 14.13 13.46
CA LEU A 54 -7.04 13.21 14.60
C LEU A 54 -5.82 12.28 14.63
N ALA A 55 -5.45 11.72 13.48
CA ALA A 55 -4.31 10.81 13.35
C ALA A 55 -2.97 11.48 13.73
N LYS A 56 -2.86 12.81 13.54
CA LYS A 56 -1.67 13.61 13.87
C LYS A 56 -1.77 14.36 15.22
N LEU A 57 -2.88 14.22 15.94
CA LEU A 57 -3.09 14.98 17.17
C LEU A 57 -2.24 14.39 18.31
N ASP A 58 -1.20 15.12 18.72
CA ASP A 58 -0.44 14.77 19.91
C ASP A 58 -1.23 15.17 21.18
N LEU A 59 -1.65 14.16 21.94
CA LEU A 59 -2.37 14.31 23.20
C LEU A 59 -1.45 14.28 24.43
N ALA A 60 -0.14 14.17 24.23
CA ALA A 60 0.82 14.16 25.33
C ALA A 60 0.88 15.52 26.04
N ASN A 61 0.86 15.49 27.37
CA ASN A 61 1.05 16.68 28.20
C ASN A 61 1.93 16.34 29.41
N VAL A 62 2.82 17.27 29.77
CA VAL A 62 3.85 17.06 30.82
C VAL A 62 3.24 16.97 32.24
N PHE A 63 2.05 17.51 32.45
CA PHE A 63 1.44 17.64 33.79
C PHE A 63 0.17 16.82 33.97
N ILE A 64 -0.50 16.40 32.90
CA ILE A 64 -1.84 15.79 32.95
C ILE A 64 -1.91 14.66 31.92
N ASP A 65 -2.30 13.47 32.37
CA ASP A 65 -2.64 12.37 31.46
C ASP A 65 -3.98 12.67 30.77
N PHE A 66 -3.98 12.61 29.44
CA PHE A 66 -5.22 12.78 28.69
C PHE A 66 -6.16 11.59 28.93
N PRO A 67 -7.49 11.79 28.99
CA PRO A 67 -8.44 10.68 29.15
C PRO A 67 -8.29 9.58 28.09
N PRO A 68 -8.90 8.39 28.29
CA PRO A 68 -8.93 7.34 27.28
C PRO A 68 -9.39 7.88 25.92
N HIS A 69 -8.64 7.55 24.88
CA HIS A 69 -8.82 8.05 23.52
C HIS A 69 -8.42 6.96 22.52
N TYR A 70 -8.93 7.07 21.30
CA TYR A 70 -8.61 6.13 20.23
C TYR A 70 -7.23 6.44 19.64
N LYS A 71 -6.60 5.41 19.07
CA LYS A 71 -5.28 5.50 18.42
C LYS A 71 -5.44 5.98 16.98
N ALA A 72 -4.32 6.39 16.36
CA ALA A 72 -4.30 6.78 14.95
C ALA A 72 -4.97 5.73 14.04
N ALA A 73 -4.61 4.45 14.22
CA ALA A 73 -5.17 3.30 13.51
C ALA A 73 -6.71 3.24 13.53
N ASP A 74 -7.32 3.54 14.66
CA ASP A 74 -8.77 3.50 14.82
C ASP A 74 -9.45 4.56 13.94
N TYR A 75 -8.86 5.76 13.82
CA TYR A 75 -9.42 6.81 12.97
C TYR A 75 -9.39 6.45 11.49
N TYR A 76 -8.36 5.75 11.02
CA TYR A 76 -8.31 5.21 9.66
C TYR A 76 -9.43 4.21 9.41
N LEU A 77 -9.71 3.35 10.39
CA LEU A 77 -10.75 2.33 10.26
C LEU A 77 -12.15 2.95 10.29
N ILE A 78 -12.39 3.91 11.17
CA ILE A 78 -13.63 4.71 11.21
C ILE A 78 -13.79 5.49 9.91
N PHE A 79 -12.72 6.07 9.36
CA PHE A 79 -12.75 6.77 8.09
C PHE A 79 -13.20 5.86 6.94
N MET A 80 -12.61 4.66 6.84
CA MET A 80 -12.99 3.66 5.84
C MET A 80 -14.47 3.26 5.97
N ASP A 81 -14.90 2.90 7.18
CA ASP A 81 -16.30 2.55 7.48
C ASP A 81 -17.27 3.65 7.07
N ARG A 82 -16.96 4.89 7.46
CA ARG A 82 -17.80 6.06 7.18
C ARG A 82 -17.88 6.34 5.68
N LEU A 83 -16.76 6.29 4.97
CA LEU A 83 -16.75 6.55 3.53
C LEU A 83 -17.55 5.47 2.77
N LEU A 84 -17.37 4.19 3.11
CA LEU A 84 -18.16 3.09 2.53
C LEU A 84 -19.66 3.28 2.78
N LYS A 85 -20.05 3.57 4.03
CA LYS A 85 -21.46 3.79 4.40
C LYS A 85 -22.07 5.01 3.71
N MET A 86 -21.30 6.06 3.40
CA MET A 86 -21.80 7.20 2.61
C MET A 86 -22.24 6.78 1.20
N HIS A 87 -21.65 5.72 0.64
CA HIS A 87 -22.04 5.14 -0.65
C HIS A 87 -23.01 3.95 -0.53
N GLY A 88 -23.47 3.63 0.69
CA GLY A 88 -24.39 2.53 0.95
C GLY A 88 -23.74 1.15 0.94
N ASP A 89 -22.40 1.07 1.00
CA ASP A 89 -21.68 -0.19 1.18
C ASP A 89 -21.61 -0.54 2.68
N THR A 90 -22.04 -1.75 3.01
CA THR A 90 -22.06 -2.30 4.37
C THR A 90 -21.40 -3.68 4.45
N ALA A 91 -20.62 -4.06 3.43
CA ALA A 91 -19.94 -5.36 3.40
C ALA A 91 -18.78 -5.44 4.40
N VAL A 92 -18.16 -4.30 4.71
CA VAL A 92 -17.19 -4.16 5.80
C VAL A 92 -17.93 -3.70 7.05
N ASN A 93 -17.79 -4.45 8.13
CA ASN A 93 -18.33 -4.11 9.43
C ASN A 93 -17.19 -3.71 10.37
N VAL A 94 -17.23 -2.47 10.86
CA VAL A 94 -16.29 -1.98 11.87
C VAL A 94 -16.97 -1.94 13.23
N ALA A 95 -16.37 -2.63 14.20
CA ALA A 95 -16.86 -2.69 15.58
C ALA A 95 -15.72 -2.49 16.57
N GLU A 96 -16.03 -1.93 17.74
CA GLU A 96 -15.08 -1.83 18.85
C GLU A 96 -14.95 -3.19 19.55
N ASN A 97 -13.73 -3.61 19.81
CA ASN A 97 -13.44 -4.73 20.67
C ASN A 97 -13.44 -4.26 22.13
N GLU A 98 -14.43 -4.74 22.90
CA GLU A 98 -14.70 -4.30 24.28
C GLU A 98 -13.54 -4.58 25.26
N LEU A 99 -12.60 -5.48 24.92
CA LEU A 99 -11.51 -5.85 25.82
C LEU A 99 -10.32 -4.88 25.76
N ASN A 100 -10.02 -4.36 24.57
CA ASN A 100 -8.84 -3.50 24.31
C ASN A 100 -9.22 -2.08 23.86
N HIS A 101 -10.51 -1.79 23.64
CA HIS A 101 -11.00 -0.49 23.16
C HIS A 101 -10.39 -0.07 21.81
N GLU A 102 -10.15 -1.04 20.94
CA GLU A 102 -9.66 -0.84 19.58
C GLU A 102 -10.74 -1.23 18.57
N PHE A 103 -10.77 -0.57 17.42
CA PHE A 103 -11.68 -0.96 16.34
C PHE A 103 -11.10 -2.07 15.49
N GLU A 104 -11.98 -2.96 15.06
CA GLU A 104 -11.67 -4.10 14.21
C GLU A 104 -12.66 -4.16 13.05
N ALA A 105 -12.17 -4.46 11.86
CA ALA A 105 -13.00 -4.69 10.67
C ALA A 105 -13.17 -6.19 10.43
N THR A 106 -14.36 -6.57 10.00
CA THR A 106 -14.65 -7.87 9.40
C THR A 106 -15.33 -7.68 8.06
N VAL A 107 -15.21 -8.68 7.18
CA VAL A 107 -15.80 -8.64 5.83
C VAL A 107 -16.85 -9.74 5.74
N ALA A 108 -18.09 -9.36 5.44
CA ALA A 108 -19.25 -10.25 5.52
C ALA A 108 -19.08 -11.56 4.73
N ALA A 109 -18.42 -11.51 3.56
CA ALA A 109 -18.24 -12.64 2.66
C ALA A 109 -17.33 -13.75 3.22
N ILE A 110 -16.40 -13.42 4.12
CA ILE A 110 -15.44 -14.38 4.73
C ILE A 110 -15.65 -14.54 6.24
N GLY A 111 -16.75 -13.99 6.75
CA GLY A 111 -17.18 -14.15 8.14
C GLY A 111 -16.39 -13.31 9.14
N SER A 112 -16.73 -13.48 10.41
CA SER A 112 -16.18 -12.70 11.54
C SER A 112 -14.83 -13.22 12.06
N GLU A 113 -14.34 -14.35 11.55
CA GLU A 113 -13.05 -14.92 11.95
C GLU A 113 -11.88 -14.18 11.27
N ALA A 114 -12.12 -13.60 10.10
CA ALA A 114 -11.19 -12.75 9.39
C ALA A 114 -11.24 -11.32 9.94
N VAL A 115 -10.27 -10.99 10.79
CA VAL A 115 -10.16 -9.69 11.46
C VAL A 115 -9.08 -8.84 10.78
N PHE A 116 -9.41 -7.58 10.52
CA PHE A 116 -8.53 -6.60 9.89
C PHE A 116 -8.42 -5.33 10.73
N LYS A 117 -7.25 -4.72 10.75
CA LYS A 117 -6.99 -3.44 11.42
C LYS A 117 -6.08 -2.57 10.57
N PHE A 118 -6.06 -1.27 10.85
CA PHE A 118 -4.96 -0.44 10.39
C PHE A 118 -3.77 -0.55 11.35
N GLU A 119 -2.57 -0.65 10.81
CA GLU A 119 -1.31 -0.54 11.52
C GLU A 119 -0.60 0.70 10.99
N VAL A 120 -0.31 1.66 11.87
CA VAL A 120 0.30 2.94 11.49
C VAL A 120 1.77 2.93 11.90
N ASP A 121 2.67 3.18 10.95
CA ASP A 121 4.10 3.27 11.22
C ASP A 121 4.51 4.65 11.75
N SER A 122 5.80 4.81 12.08
CA SER A 122 6.34 6.08 12.59
C SER A 122 6.31 7.23 11.58
N ARG A 123 6.13 6.94 10.28
CA ARG A 123 6.02 7.92 9.20
C ARG A 123 4.57 8.34 8.97
N GLY A 124 3.61 7.71 9.65
CA GLY A 124 2.19 7.96 9.49
C GLY A 124 1.56 7.19 8.33
N GLU A 125 2.31 6.29 7.68
CA GLU A 125 1.79 5.37 6.68
C GLU A 125 0.92 4.32 7.38
N ALA A 126 -0.33 4.20 6.96
CA ALA A 126 -1.26 3.24 7.53
C ALA A 126 -1.44 2.04 6.59
N ALA A 127 -1.15 0.84 7.09
CA ALA A 127 -1.38 -0.41 6.38
C ALA A 127 -2.66 -1.07 6.88
N PHE A 128 -3.58 -1.42 5.98
CA PHE A 128 -4.73 -2.25 6.33
C PHE A 128 -4.32 -3.72 6.33
N THR A 129 -4.18 -4.27 7.53
CA THR A 129 -3.49 -5.54 7.81
C THR A 129 -4.45 -6.58 8.34
N GLU A 130 -4.40 -7.77 7.75
CA GLU A 130 -5.08 -8.94 8.29
C GLU A 130 -4.34 -9.49 9.51
N GLN A 131 -5.07 -9.82 10.57
CA GLN A 131 -4.48 -10.00 11.90
C GLN A 131 -3.98 -11.42 12.22
N SER A 132 -4.36 -12.46 11.46
CA SER A 132 -3.87 -13.83 11.71
C SER A 132 -2.51 -14.12 11.07
N GLN A 133 -2.26 -13.58 9.87
CA GLN A 133 -1.01 -13.74 9.11
C GLN A 133 -0.17 -12.45 9.10
N HIS A 134 -0.69 -11.34 9.60
CA HIS A 134 -0.05 -10.01 9.55
C HIS A 134 0.30 -9.58 8.12
N GLU A 135 -0.64 -9.80 7.19
CA GLU A 135 -0.47 -9.43 5.78
C GLU A 135 -1.07 -8.04 5.51
N PRO A 136 -0.24 -7.02 5.17
CA PRO A 136 -0.70 -5.67 4.89
C PRO A 136 -1.29 -5.60 3.48
N LEU A 137 -2.60 -5.70 3.36
CA LEU A 137 -3.29 -5.83 2.07
C LEU A 137 -3.16 -4.57 1.19
N PHE A 138 -3.17 -3.39 1.81
CA PHE A 138 -2.90 -2.12 1.15
C PHE A 138 -2.35 -1.08 2.12
N TYR A 139 -1.69 -0.07 1.57
CA TYR A 139 -1.20 1.11 2.26
C TYR A 139 -2.06 2.32 1.91
N LEU A 140 -2.23 3.22 2.87
CA LEU A 140 -3.03 4.43 2.75
C LEU A 140 -2.29 5.61 3.39
N SER A 141 -2.00 6.64 2.59
CA SER A 141 -1.56 7.95 3.05
C SER A 141 -2.68 8.96 2.87
N LEU A 142 -3.17 9.52 3.99
CA LEU A 142 -4.19 10.58 3.96
C LEU A 142 -3.61 11.94 3.57
N GLU A 143 -2.30 12.13 3.77
CA GLU A 143 -1.58 13.36 3.46
C GLU A 143 -1.29 13.45 1.96
N ASP A 144 -0.65 12.40 1.41
CA ASP A 144 -0.28 12.34 -0.01
C ASP A 144 -1.47 11.96 -0.90
N LYS A 145 -2.61 11.62 -0.30
CA LYS A 145 -3.80 11.10 -0.96
C LYS A 145 -3.46 9.91 -1.86
N LEU A 146 -2.75 8.96 -1.29
CA LEU A 146 -2.26 7.78 -1.98
C LEU A 146 -2.84 6.52 -1.35
N MET A 147 -3.32 5.60 -2.18
CA MET A 147 -3.64 4.24 -1.76
C MET A 147 -3.02 3.24 -2.72
N GLN A 148 -2.38 2.22 -2.16
CA GLN A 148 -1.72 1.19 -2.94
C GLN A 148 -1.94 -0.20 -2.36
N PHE A 149 -2.41 -1.12 -3.20
CA PHE A 149 -2.51 -2.53 -2.83
C PHE A 149 -1.15 -3.24 -2.87
N ASN A 150 -0.95 -4.16 -1.93
CA ASN A 150 0.25 -4.97 -1.85
C ASN A 150 0.03 -6.32 -2.53
N ASN A 151 0.60 -6.46 -3.73
CA ASN A 151 0.44 -7.66 -4.56
C ASN A 151 0.90 -8.94 -3.85
N ARG A 152 1.98 -8.85 -3.06
CA ARG A 152 2.49 -10.00 -2.30
C ARG A 152 1.53 -10.41 -1.18
N ALA A 153 1.01 -9.44 -0.44
CA ALA A 153 0.08 -9.67 0.67
C ALA A 153 -1.26 -10.21 0.19
N LEU A 154 -1.79 -9.67 -0.91
CA LEU A 154 -3.02 -10.17 -1.55
C LEU A 154 -2.90 -11.65 -1.91
N VAL A 155 -1.78 -12.05 -2.54
CA VAL A 155 -1.52 -13.47 -2.85
C VAL A 155 -1.36 -14.30 -1.58
N ASN A 156 -0.58 -13.83 -0.60
CA ASN A 156 -0.34 -14.58 0.63
C ASN A 156 -1.64 -14.84 1.39
N TYR A 157 -2.45 -13.80 1.57
CA TYR A 157 -3.66 -13.92 2.34
C TYR A 157 -4.76 -14.63 1.55
N PHE A 158 -5.22 -14.07 0.42
CA PHE A 158 -6.39 -14.62 -0.26
C PHE A 158 -6.10 -15.95 -0.97
N ILE A 159 -4.98 -16.04 -1.71
CA ILE A 159 -4.70 -17.20 -2.57
C ILE A 159 -4.08 -18.37 -1.81
N VAL A 160 -3.21 -18.11 -0.81
CA VAL A 160 -2.50 -19.17 -0.08
C VAL A 160 -3.17 -19.54 1.24
N TYR A 161 -3.75 -18.57 1.96
CA TYR A 161 -4.34 -18.80 3.29
C TYR A 161 -5.86 -18.97 3.23
N ALA A 162 -6.59 -17.96 2.75
CA ALA A 162 -8.05 -17.89 2.83
C ALA A 162 -8.74 -18.91 1.90
N LEU A 163 -8.16 -19.20 0.73
CA LEU A 163 -8.72 -20.16 -0.23
C LEU A 163 -8.80 -21.61 0.32
N LYS A 164 -8.10 -21.91 1.43
CA LYS A 164 -8.23 -23.21 2.11
C LYS A 164 -9.57 -23.37 2.85
N GLN A 165 -10.26 -22.27 3.13
CA GLN A 165 -11.43 -22.22 3.99
C GLN A 165 -12.65 -21.60 3.30
N HIS A 166 -12.43 -20.88 2.19
CA HIS A 166 -13.45 -20.15 1.46
C HIS A 166 -13.41 -20.49 -0.03
N THR A 167 -14.53 -20.27 -0.69
CA THR A 167 -14.69 -20.43 -2.15
C THR A 167 -14.18 -19.20 -2.90
N ASP A 168 -13.87 -19.38 -4.19
CA ASP A 168 -13.48 -18.30 -5.10
C ASP A 168 -14.48 -17.13 -5.07
N LEU A 169 -15.79 -17.45 -5.05
CA LEU A 169 -16.85 -16.44 -5.05
C LEU A 169 -16.82 -15.61 -3.76
N GLU A 170 -16.67 -16.26 -2.60
CA GLU A 170 -16.58 -15.58 -1.30
C GLU A 170 -15.35 -14.68 -1.22
N LEU A 171 -14.20 -15.13 -1.73
CA LEU A 171 -12.97 -14.33 -1.72
C LEU A 171 -13.06 -13.14 -2.69
N ARG A 172 -13.68 -13.32 -3.86
CA ARG A 172 -13.94 -12.21 -4.78
C ARG A 172 -14.87 -11.17 -4.16
N ASP A 173 -15.94 -11.62 -3.52
CA ASP A 173 -16.88 -10.75 -2.81
C ASP A 173 -16.24 -10.07 -1.59
N ALA A 174 -15.24 -10.68 -0.96
CA ALA A 174 -14.49 -10.08 0.14
C ALA A 174 -13.53 -8.96 -0.31
N VAL A 175 -12.94 -9.08 -1.49
CA VAL A 175 -12.04 -8.04 -2.04
C VAL A 175 -12.82 -6.84 -2.59
N LYS A 176 -14.03 -7.06 -3.10
CA LYS A 176 -14.88 -6.03 -3.69
C LYS A 176 -15.02 -4.74 -2.85
N PRO A 177 -15.38 -4.77 -1.56
CA PRO A 177 -15.48 -3.53 -0.77
C PRO A 177 -14.14 -2.80 -0.59
N LEU A 178 -13.00 -3.51 -0.67
CA LEU A 178 -11.67 -2.88 -0.63
C LEU A 178 -11.42 -2.09 -1.94
N ILE A 179 -11.82 -2.66 -3.07
CA ILE A 179 -11.76 -1.97 -4.38
C ILE A 179 -12.74 -0.81 -4.41
N ASP A 180 -13.96 -0.98 -3.90
CA ASP A 180 -14.97 0.08 -3.86
C ASP A 180 -14.52 1.24 -2.95
N PHE A 181 -13.90 0.95 -1.80
CA PHE A 181 -13.25 1.98 -0.97
C PHE A 181 -12.22 2.78 -1.76
N ALA A 182 -11.33 2.12 -2.51
CA ALA A 182 -10.34 2.77 -3.36
C ALA A 182 -10.98 3.66 -4.45
N LYS A 183 -12.06 3.18 -5.07
CA LYS A 183 -12.82 3.95 -6.07
C LYS A 183 -13.49 5.18 -5.44
N TYR A 184 -14.02 5.08 -4.22
CA TYR A 184 -14.62 6.21 -3.52
C TYR A 184 -13.58 7.25 -3.10
N LEU A 185 -12.40 6.81 -2.66
CA LEU A 185 -11.26 7.69 -2.41
C LEU A 185 -10.87 8.49 -3.67
N GLN A 186 -10.77 7.83 -4.82
CA GLN A 186 -10.46 8.50 -6.08
C GLN A 186 -11.56 9.49 -6.48
N LYS A 187 -12.82 9.05 -6.44
CA LYS A 187 -13.97 9.81 -6.94
C LYS A 187 -14.31 11.04 -6.08
N ASP A 188 -14.25 10.90 -4.76
CA ASP A 188 -14.75 11.93 -3.84
C ASP A 188 -13.63 12.81 -3.28
N LEU A 189 -12.39 12.30 -3.22
CA LEU A 189 -11.28 12.89 -2.49
C LEU A 189 -10.02 13.12 -3.34
N ASP A 190 -10.07 12.75 -4.63
CA ASP A 190 -8.99 12.92 -5.60
C ASP A 190 -7.72 12.14 -5.22
N PHE A 191 -7.88 10.92 -4.69
CA PHE A 191 -6.74 10.05 -4.37
C PHE A 191 -6.13 9.42 -5.64
N THR A 192 -4.81 9.26 -5.62
CA THR A 192 -4.08 8.38 -6.53
C THR A 192 -4.20 6.95 -6.04
N ILE A 193 -4.67 6.05 -6.89
CA ILE A 193 -4.94 4.66 -6.55
C ILE A 193 -4.09 3.74 -7.43
N ASP A 194 -3.36 2.81 -6.80
CA ASP A 194 -2.82 1.63 -7.46
C ASP A 194 -3.51 0.37 -6.93
N LEU A 195 -4.37 -0.20 -7.77
CA LEU A 195 -5.09 -1.44 -7.49
C LEU A 195 -4.20 -2.68 -7.57
N GLY A 196 -2.94 -2.55 -8.02
CA GLY A 196 -2.03 -3.68 -8.17
C GLY A 196 -2.64 -4.76 -9.07
N ILE A 197 -2.56 -6.02 -8.64
CA ILE A 197 -3.11 -7.19 -9.34
C ILE A 197 -4.65 -7.24 -9.38
N LEU A 198 -5.35 -6.31 -8.71
CA LEU A 198 -6.81 -6.19 -8.74
C LEU A 198 -7.32 -5.33 -9.90
N ALA A 199 -6.43 -4.66 -10.64
CA ALA A 199 -6.81 -3.91 -11.84
C ALA A 199 -7.31 -4.86 -12.94
N THR A 200 -8.33 -4.43 -13.69
CA THR A 200 -8.99 -5.24 -14.75
C THR A 200 -8.78 -4.70 -16.17
N ALA A 201 -8.05 -3.59 -16.32
CA ALA A 201 -7.80 -3.00 -17.63
C ALA A 201 -6.92 -3.93 -18.49
N ASN A 202 -7.36 -4.22 -19.72
CA ASN A 202 -6.69 -5.18 -20.61
C ASN A 202 -5.27 -4.76 -21.05
N ASP A 203 -4.96 -3.47 -20.96
CA ASP A 203 -3.64 -2.90 -21.27
C ASP A 203 -2.72 -2.81 -20.04
N ARG A 204 -3.22 -3.18 -18.85
CA ARG A 204 -2.42 -3.20 -17.62
C ARG A 204 -1.36 -4.30 -17.70
N ARG A 205 -0.09 -3.87 -17.66
CA ARG A 205 1.06 -4.76 -17.51
C ARG A 205 1.37 -4.96 -16.03
N PHE A 206 1.22 -6.19 -15.54
CA PHE A 206 1.63 -6.58 -14.19
C PHE A 206 3.10 -7.01 -14.22
N MET A 207 3.99 -6.05 -13.98
CA MET A 207 5.44 -6.25 -14.09
C MET A 207 5.94 -7.23 -13.03
N LEU A 208 6.83 -8.13 -13.44
CA LEU A 208 7.48 -9.06 -12.51
C LEU A 208 8.47 -8.32 -11.59
N ASN A 209 8.62 -8.82 -10.37
CA ASN A 209 9.61 -8.33 -9.41
C ASN A 209 11.04 -8.63 -9.86
N LYS A 210 11.22 -9.64 -10.71
CA LYS A 210 12.45 -9.84 -11.47
C LYS A 210 12.17 -9.51 -12.93
N PRO A 211 12.94 -8.60 -13.54
CA PRO A 211 12.67 -8.17 -14.92
C PRO A 211 12.86 -9.31 -15.92
N GLU A 212 13.76 -10.26 -15.62
CA GLU A 212 14.05 -11.43 -16.44
C GLU A 212 13.26 -12.66 -15.99
N LEU A 213 12.76 -13.43 -16.98
CA LEU A 213 12.09 -14.70 -16.76
C LEU A 213 12.91 -15.87 -17.31
N PRO A 214 13.30 -16.86 -16.47
CA PRO A 214 13.93 -18.07 -16.97
C PRO A 214 12.98 -18.88 -17.87
N LEU A 215 13.45 -19.30 -19.05
CA LEU A 215 12.66 -20.09 -20.01
C LEU A 215 12.10 -21.39 -19.39
N THR A 216 12.81 -21.97 -18.43
CA THR A 216 12.35 -23.18 -17.70
C THR A 216 11.05 -22.96 -16.94
N VAL A 217 10.68 -21.71 -16.62
CA VAL A 217 9.40 -21.37 -15.99
C VAL A 217 8.26 -21.48 -17.00
N ILE A 218 8.48 -21.05 -18.25
CA ILE A 218 7.51 -21.18 -19.35
C ILE A 218 7.39 -22.66 -19.76
N ASP A 219 8.49 -23.41 -19.84
CA ASP A 219 8.46 -24.84 -20.14
C ASP A 219 7.60 -25.62 -19.12
N ARG A 220 7.67 -25.23 -17.83
CA ARG A 220 6.82 -25.83 -16.79
C ARG A 220 5.33 -25.52 -17.02
N LEU A 221 4.99 -24.33 -17.54
CA LEU A 221 3.62 -24.01 -17.92
C LEU A 221 3.16 -24.90 -19.08
N PHE A 222 3.99 -25.11 -20.11
CA PHE A 222 3.70 -26.03 -21.22
C PHE A 222 3.40 -27.45 -20.75
N VAL A 223 4.23 -27.97 -19.83
CA VAL A 223 4.02 -29.31 -19.27
C VAL A 223 2.72 -29.34 -18.45
N ALA A 224 2.44 -28.32 -17.66
CA ALA A 224 1.23 -28.28 -16.83
C ALA A 224 -0.05 -28.17 -17.69
N THR A 225 0.00 -27.49 -18.84
CA THR A 225 -1.14 -27.40 -19.78
C THR A 225 -1.38 -28.67 -20.59
N ALA A 226 -0.46 -29.64 -20.60
CA ALA A 226 -0.54 -30.81 -21.49
C ALA A 226 -1.65 -31.80 -21.10
N ASP A 227 -2.02 -31.83 -19.82
CA ASP A 227 -3.03 -32.74 -19.26
C ASP A 227 -4.40 -32.05 -19.05
N GLU A 228 -4.54 -30.78 -19.45
CA GLU A 228 -5.73 -29.94 -19.21
C GLU A 228 -6.35 -29.45 -20.53
N ASP A 229 -7.59 -28.93 -20.48
CA ASP A 229 -8.31 -28.38 -21.63
C ASP A 229 -7.81 -26.96 -22.05
N TYR A 230 -6.74 -26.46 -21.44
CA TYR A 230 -6.16 -25.16 -21.75
C TYR A 230 -5.22 -25.20 -22.94
N MET A 231 -5.24 -24.16 -23.77
CA MET A 231 -4.36 -24.06 -24.94
C MET A 231 -3.28 -23.00 -24.73
N LEU A 232 -2.02 -23.43 -24.70
CA LEU A 232 -0.86 -22.53 -24.65
C LEU A 232 -0.30 -22.30 -26.05
N MET A 233 -0.17 -21.03 -26.43
CA MET A 233 0.32 -20.60 -27.73
C MET A 233 1.55 -19.70 -27.56
N ASN A 234 2.53 -19.80 -28.46
CA ASN A 234 3.59 -18.80 -28.52
C ASN A 234 3.05 -17.51 -29.15
N LEU A 235 3.45 -16.36 -28.62
CA LEU A 235 3.10 -15.08 -29.20
C LEU A 235 3.81 -14.88 -30.57
N PRO A 236 3.21 -14.14 -31.52
CA PRO A 236 3.70 -14.04 -32.90
C PRO A 236 5.14 -13.49 -33.04
N ARG A 237 5.61 -12.69 -32.08
CA ARG A 237 6.96 -12.13 -32.07
C ARG A 237 7.97 -12.96 -31.27
N ASN A 238 7.59 -14.17 -30.84
CA ASN A 238 8.41 -15.07 -30.02
C ASN A 238 8.93 -14.40 -28.73
N ASN A 239 8.12 -13.50 -28.16
CA ASN A 239 8.43 -12.65 -27.00
C ASN A 239 7.65 -13.06 -25.75
N GLY A 240 6.99 -14.23 -25.78
CA GLY A 240 6.16 -14.70 -24.67
C GLY A 240 5.20 -15.80 -25.08
N ALA A 241 4.31 -16.12 -24.15
CA ALA A 241 3.26 -17.13 -24.32
C ALA A 241 1.89 -16.55 -23.98
N GLU A 242 0.86 -16.98 -24.72
CA GLU A 242 -0.57 -16.69 -24.50
C GLU A 242 -1.26 -17.99 -24.07
N LEU A 243 -1.84 -17.99 -22.87
CA LEU A 243 -2.67 -19.06 -22.35
C LEU A 243 -4.14 -18.71 -22.59
N LEU A 244 -4.82 -19.50 -23.42
CA LEU A 244 -6.26 -19.41 -23.61
C LEU A 244 -6.96 -20.14 -22.46
N LEU A 245 -7.68 -19.35 -21.67
CA LEU A 245 -8.51 -19.82 -20.57
C LEU A 245 -9.96 -19.97 -21.06
N ASP A 246 -10.89 -20.27 -20.16
CA ASP A 246 -12.30 -20.37 -20.51
C ASP A 246 -12.95 -18.97 -20.63
N GLN A 247 -14.20 -18.94 -21.12
CA GLN A 247 -15.03 -17.73 -21.18
C GLN A 247 -14.45 -16.55 -21.97
N GLY A 248 -13.48 -16.80 -22.85
CA GLY A 248 -12.83 -15.76 -23.64
C GLY A 248 -11.73 -14.99 -22.89
N THR A 249 -11.38 -15.44 -21.68
CA THR A 249 -10.25 -14.93 -20.90
C THR A 249 -8.94 -15.42 -21.49
N LYS A 250 -7.93 -14.55 -21.51
CA LYS A 250 -6.57 -14.89 -21.90
C LYS A 250 -5.58 -14.36 -20.89
N LEU A 251 -4.51 -15.12 -20.66
CA LEU A 251 -3.37 -14.70 -19.86
C LEU A 251 -2.11 -14.72 -20.72
N ASP A 252 -1.50 -13.57 -20.91
CA ASP A 252 -0.21 -13.46 -21.55
C ASP A 252 0.89 -13.34 -20.49
N ILE A 253 2.03 -13.98 -20.74
CA ILE A 253 3.30 -13.68 -20.09
C ILE A 253 4.32 -13.33 -21.16
N ALA A 254 4.74 -12.07 -21.21
CA ALA A 254 5.54 -11.55 -22.30
C ALA A 254 6.35 -10.31 -21.89
N PHE A 255 7.37 -10.01 -22.68
CA PHE A 255 8.03 -8.70 -22.68
C PHE A 255 7.70 -7.94 -23.98
N ASP A 256 7.76 -6.61 -23.92
CA ASP A 256 7.64 -5.78 -25.12
C ASP A 256 8.99 -5.77 -25.87
N PRO A 257 9.06 -6.28 -27.11
CA PRO A 257 10.31 -6.31 -27.88
C PRO A 257 10.77 -4.92 -28.34
N ASP A 258 9.86 -3.94 -28.38
CA ASP A 258 10.15 -2.56 -28.79
C ASP A 258 10.59 -1.69 -27.60
N ASP A 259 10.42 -2.18 -26.37
CA ASP A 259 10.91 -1.57 -25.13
C ASP A 259 12.37 -1.96 -24.87
N TYR A 260 13.21 -0.98 -24.54
CA TYR A 260 14.63 -1.21 -24.24
C TYR A 260 14.83 -2.08 -23.00
N SER A 261 13.93 -1.95 -22.01
CA SER A 261 14.05 -2.67 -20.74
C SER A 261 13.72 -4.16 -20.88
N GLN A 262 12.94 -4.54 -21.89
CA GLN A 262 12.46 -5.91 -22.14
C GLN A 262 11.95 -6.62 -20.89
N GLU A 263 11.30 -5.88 -19.97
CA GLU A 263 10.79 -6.44 -18.74
C GLU A 263 9.57 -7.33 -18.99
N TRP A 264 9.62 -8.52 -18.39
CA TRP A 264 8.52 -9.48 -18.42
C TRP A 264 7.36 -9.00 -17.55
N ALA A 265 6.14 -9.20 -18.06
CA ALA A 265 4.91 -8.85 -17.38
C ALA A 265 3.80 -9.85 -17.70
N PHE A 266 2.82 -9.92 -16.81
CA PHE A 266 1.52 -10.52 -17.13
C PHE A 266 0.60 -9.49 -17.77
N LEU A 267 -0.24 -9.94 -18.69
CA LEU A 267 -1.41 -9.20 -19.18
C LEU A 267 -2.61 -10.13 -19.14
N VAL A 268 -3.72 -9.65 -18.58
CA VAL A 268 -5.00 -10.36 -18.59
C VAL A 268 -5.89 -9.69 -19.61
N LYS A 269 -6.54 -10.48 -20.47
CA LYS A 269 -7.45 -9.97 -21.49
C LYS A 269 -8.79 -10.68 -21.42
N ASP A 270 -9.85 -9.91 -21.28
CA ASP A 270 -11.23 -10.37 -21.41
C ASP A 270 -12.06 -9.34 -22.21
N SER A 271 -13.22 -9.75 -22.73
CA SER A 271 -14.01 -8.87 -23.61
C SER A 271 -14.61 -7.64 -22.92
N ASP A 272 -14.79 -7.69 -21.61
CA ASP A 272 -15.54 -6.71 -20.82
C ASP A 272 -14.65 -5.94 -19.83
N GLU A 273 -13.34 -6.22 -19.79
CA GLU A 273 -12.36 -5.66 -18.83
C GLU A 273 -12.82 -5.85 -17.37
N GLN A 274 -13.27 -7.06 -17.05
CA GLN A 274 -13.81 -7.42 -15.74
C GLN A 274 -12.92 -8.39 -14.95
N ILE A 275 -11.92 -9.01 -15.58
CA ILE A 275 -11.11 -10.06 -14.97
C ILE A 275 -9.72 -9.50 -14.67
N SER A 276 -9.36 -9.50 -13.38
CA SER A 276 -8.04 -9.10 -12.92
C SER A 276 -7.06 -10.28 -12.88
N PHE A 277 -5.75 -9.99 -12.73
CA PHE A 277 -4.77 -11.07 -12.50
C PHE A 277 -5.02 -11.81 -11.18
N PHE A 278 -5.58 -11.12 -10.18
CA PHE A 278 -6.05 -11.75 -8.96
C PHE A 278 -7.18 -12.77 -9.23
N ASP A 279 -8.18 -12.41 -10.03
CA ASP A 279 -9.27 -13.33 -10.41
C ASP A 279 -8.72 -14.55 -11.14
N VAL A 280 -7.70 -14.36 -12.00
CA VAL A 280 -7.04 -15.47 -12.70
C VAL A 280 -6.37 -16.44 -11.71
N LEU A 281 -5.62 -15.92 -10.72
CA LEU A 281 -5.01 -16.75 -9.68
C LEU A 281 -6.04 -17.41 -8.78
N LEU A 282 -7.18 -16.77 -8.59
CA LEU A 282 -8.26 -17.27 -7.74
C LEU A 282 -9.03 -18.41 -8.41
N HIS A 283 -9.36 -18.26 -9.70
CA HIS A 283 -10.27 -19.18 -10.39
C HIS A 283 -9.57 -20.33 -11.13
N TYR A 284 -8.35 -20.13 -11.63
CA TYR A 284 -7.66 -21.11 -12.47
C TYR A 284 -6.57 -21.86 -11.69
N ASP A 285 -6.91 -23.03 -11.16
CA ASP A 285 -6.03 -23.91 -10.38
C ASP A 285 -4.67 -24.13 -11.05
N LEU A 286 -4.69 -24.44 -12.35
CA LEU A 286 -3.48 -24.64 -13.15
C LEU A 286 -2.53 -23.43 -13.07
N VAL A 287 -3.06 -22.22 -13.29
CA VAL A 287 -2.28 -20.98 -13.27
C VAL A 287 -1.77 -20.70 -11.86
N ARG A 288 -2.63 -20.89 -10.85
CA ARG A 288 -2.29 -20.71 -9.44
C ARG A 288 -1.14 -21.62 -9.01
N GLU A 289 -1.23 -22.92 -9.29
CA GLU A 289 -0.21 -23.90 -8.93
C GLU A 289 1.12 -23.59 -9.61
N TRP A 290 1.09 -23.29 -10.91
CA TRP A 290 2.27 -22.88 -11.66
C TRP A 290 2.89 -21.59 -11.10
N TYR A 291 2.07 -20.57 -10.81
CA TYR A 291 2.52 -19.31 -10.25
C TYR A 291 3.19 -19.50 -8.89
N LEU A 292 2.54 -20.24 -7.98
CA LEU A 292 3.05 -20.49 -6.63
C LEU A 292 4.32 -21.35 -6.64
N ALA A 293 4.41 -22.35 -7.52
CA ALA A 293 5.60 -23.19 -7.67
C ALA A 293 6.81 -22.42 -8.23
N ASN A 294 6.58 -21.33 -8.97
CA ASN A 294 7.63 -20.51 -9.60
C ASN A 294 7.66 -19.06 -9.08
N ARG A 295 7.11 -18.83 -7.89
CA ARG A 295 6.88 -17.49 -7.33
C ARG A 295 8.16 -16.64 -7.22
N SER A 296 9.31 -17.27 -7.03
CA SER A 296 10.60 -16.57 -6.96
C SER A 296 11.01 -15.89 -8.27
N ALA A 297 10.37 -16.24 -9.39
CA ALA A 297 10.51 -15.62 -10.70
C ALA A 297 9.24 -14.85 -11.11
N LEU A 298 8.05 -15.35 -10.75
CA LEU A 298 6.77 -14.82 -11.23
C LEU A 298 6.10 -13.80 -10.32
N ALA A 299 6.62 -13.54 -9.11
CA ALA A 299 6.00 -12.57 -8.20
C ALA A 299 5.85 -11.20 -8.89
N VAL A 300 4.62 -10.67 -8.91
CA VAL A 300 4.35 -9.31 -9.41
C VAL A 300 4.90 -8.30 -8.42
N ARG A 301 5.60 -7.27 -8.91
CA ARG A 301 6.14 -6.21 -8.07
C ARG A 301 5.04 -5.31 -7.53
N THR A 302 5.22 -4.78 -6.33
CA THR A 302 4.43 -3.66 -5.83
C THR A 302 5.25 -2.42 -6.13
N ASP A 303 4.83 -1.61 -7.09
CA ASP A 303 5.53 -0.37 -7.45
C ASP A 303 5.32 0.65 -6.35
N HIS A 304 6.07 0.58 -5.24
CA HIS A 304 5.97 1.56 -4.16
C HIS A 304 6.02 2.96 -4.79
N MET A 305 4.87 3.63 -4.82
CA MET A 305 4.84 5.05 -5.18
C MET A 305 5.55 5.74 -4.02
N GLU A 306 6.79 6.18 -4.27
CA GLU A 306 7.58 6.86 -3.27
C GLU A 306 6.78 8.05 -2.76
N ILE A 307 6.43 8.01 -1.47
CA ILE A 307 5.93 9.17 -0.74
C ILE A 307 7.10 10.15 -0.71
N VAL A 308 6.95 11.27 -1.42
CA VAL A 308 8.02 12.26 -1.54
C VAL A 308 8.13 13.00 -0.22
N ASP A 309 9.16 12.69 0.57
CA ASP A 309 9.56 13.52 1.69
C ASP A 309 10.11 14.85 1.15
N GLU A 310 9.46 15.98 1.46
CA GLU A 310 10.01 17.33 1.17
C GLU A 310 11.38 17.55 1.85
N GLU A 311 11.72 16.78 2.89
CA GLU A 311 13.06 16.80 3.50
C GLU A 311 14.14 16.14 2.65
N SER A 312 13.78 15.21 1.74
CA SER A 312 14.74 14.53 0.85
C SER A 312 15.14 15.39 -0.36
N GLN A 313 14.30 16.35 -0.76
CA GLN A 313 14.67 17.31 -1.81
C GLN A 313 15.69 18.35 -1.31
N ALA A 314 15.61 18.75 -0.04
CA ALA A 314 16.55 19.71 0.54
C ALA A 314 17.98 19.15 0.66
N THR A 315 18.14 17.86 0.95
CA THR A 315 19.46 17.19 0.98
C THR A 315 20.01 16.89 -0.41
N ALA A 316 19.16 16.64 -1.41
CA ALA A 316 19.58 16.46 -2.79
C ALA A 316 20.07 17.77 -3.45
N GLU A 317 19.34 18.88 -3.25
CA GLU A 317 19.76 20.19 -3.78
C GLU A 317 21.02 20.74 -3.09
N MET A 318 21.22 20.45 -1.81
CA MET A 318 22.47 20.81 -1.12
C MET A 318 23.67 19.96 -1.54
N ALA A 319 23.47 18.70 -1.94
CA ALA A 319 24.54 17.83 -2.43
C ALA A 319 24.99 18.19 -3.86
N GLU A 320 24.08 18.66 -4.72
CA GLU A 320 24.46 19.18 -6.05
C GLU A 320 25.15 20.55 -5.99
N ALA A 321 24.92 21.34 -4.94
CA ALA A 321 25.54 22.65 -4.77
C ALA A 321 26.97 22.62 -4.19
N GLU A 322 27.44 21.49 -3.64
CA GLU A 322 28.78 21.33 -3.02
C GLU A 322 29.74 20.41 -3.79
N SER A 323 29.65 20.38 -5.13
CA SER A 323 30.72 19.79 -5.97
C SER A 323 31.76 20.85 -6.35
N PRO A 324 33.05 20.73 -5.96
CA PRO A 324 34.08 21.70 -6.35
C PRO A 324 34.42 21.54 -7.83
N GLU A 325 34.42 22.66 -8.56
CA GLU A 325 34.92 22.77 -9.94
C GLU A 325 36.30 22.09 -10.10
N GLU A 326 36.39 21.22 -11.11
CA GLU A 326 37.62 20.61 -11.60
C GLU A 326 38.65 21.69 -11.96
N ALA A 327 39.79 21.69 -11.25
CA ALA A 327 41.00 22.32 -11.73
C ALA A 327 41.54 21.53 -12.94
N SER A 328 41.25 22.05 -14.12
CA SER A 328 41.82 21.67 -15.40
C SER A 328 43.36 21.73 -15.38
N SER A 329 43.94 20.62 -15.81
CA SER A 329 45.35 20.40 -16.11
C SER A 329 45.79 21.11 -17.40
N THR A 330 47.02 21.61 -17.39
CA THR A 330 47.81 21.98 -18.59
C THR A 330 49.25 21.58 -18.27
N GLU A 331 49.73 20.45 -18.81
CA GLU A 331 50.80 20.36 -19.85
C GLU A 331 52.04 21.24 -19.58
N SER A 332 53.30 20.81 -19.69
CA SER A 332 53.92 19.67 -20.39
C SER A 332 55.43 19.62 -20.09
N SER A 333 56.04 18.43 -20.28
CA SER A 333 57.42 18.12 -20.72
C SER A 333 58.64 18.77 -20.05
N GLU A 334 59.59 17.97 -19.57
CA GLU A 334 60.79 17.58 -20.33
C GLU A 334 61.68 16.56 -19.58
N ASP A 335 62.49 15.92 -20.41
CA ASP A 335 63.30 14.72 -20.26
C ASP A 335 64.58 14.90 -19.41
N SER A 336 65.24 13.78 -19.10
CA SER A 336 66.70 13.59 -18.92
C SER A 336 67.30 13.33 -17.52
N THR A 337 67.86 12.12 -17.43
CA THR A 337 69.23 11.77 -16.95
C THR A 337 69.57 11.65 -15.45
N SER A 338 69.71 10.39 -15.03
CA SER A 338 70.91 9.70 -14.47
C SER A 338 71.73 10.24 -13.29
N ASN A 339 72.23 9.25 -12.52
CA ASN A 339 73.39 9.20 -11.60
C ASN A 339 73.18 9.67 -10.16
N GLU A 340 73.32 8.79 -9.16
CA GLU A 340 74.55 8.21 -8.53
C GLU A 340 75.09 9.10 -7.39
N GLU A 341 75.28 8.45 -6.22
CA GLU A 341 76.00 8.89 -5.00
C GLU A 341 75.35 10.08 -4.23
N GLU A 342 75.12 10.00 -2.91
CA GLU A 342 76.01 9.59 -1.80
C GLU A 342 75.22 9.04 -0.60
#